data_AF-A0ABD4SXS1-F1
#
_entry.id   AF-A0ABD4SXS1-F1
#
_cell.length_a   1.000
_cell.length_b   1.000
_cell.length_c   1.000
_cell.angle_alpha   90.00
_cell.angle_beta   90.00
_cell.angle_gamma   90.00
#
_symmetry.space_group_name_H-M   'P 1'
#
loop_
_entity.id
_entity.type
_entity.pdbx_description
1 polymer ?
#
loop_
_entity_poly.entity_id
_entity_poly.type
_entity_poly.pdbx_seq_one_letter_code
_entity_poly.pdbx_strand_id
1 'polypeptide(L)'
;MECAAEQAKSYLLNSKETSEVIAGIVNQGGQMALAISRAAHASFLDIVKLDHFVFKIEIYQALIGMKHLSAGSIMDHRHCRLGQWYYEGRGAHECQDSDVFKKLQFPHALLHSCAKNIVMSLDERDFENVRNELMKMEDASIEINALLMDLANENCLKND
;
A
#
# COMPACT_ATOMS: atom_id res chain seq x y z
N MET A 1 -36.01 56.34 -3.84
CA MET A 1 -35.54 55.51 -2.72
C MET A 1 -35.88 54.03 -2.94
N GLU A 2 -37.05 53.70 -3.48
CA GLU A 2 -37.46 52.32 -3.84
C GLU A 2 -36.47 51.56 -4.75
N CYS A 3 -35.98 52.18 -5.82
CA CYS A 3 -35.06 51.53 -6.77
C CYS A 3 -33.73 51.06 -6.14
N ALA A 4 -33.21 51.77 -5.13
CA ALA A 4 -31.97 51.39 -4.45
C ALA A 4 -32.15 50.20 -3.49
N ALA A 5 -33.30 50.13 -2.82
CA ALA A 5 -33.62 48.99 -1.94
C ALA A 5 -33.84 47.71 -2.75
N GLU A 6 -34.44 47.81 -3.93
CA GLU A 6 -34.68 46.69 -4.83
C GLU A 6 -33.38 46.17 -5.47
N GLN A 7 -32.47 47.07 -5.86
CA GLN A 7 -31.12 46.72 -6.28
C GLN A 7 -30.33 46.04 -5.16
N ALA A 8 -30.35 46.59 -3.94
CA ALA A 8 -29.66 45.97 -2.80
C ALA A 8 -30.18 44.55 -2.52
N LYS A 9 -31.49 44.32 -2.61
CA LYS A 9 -32.10 42.99 -2.48
C LYS A 9 -31.66 42.04 -3.59
N SER A 10 -31.59 42.50 -4.83
CA SER A 10 -31.06 41.75 -5.98
C SER A 10 -29.60 41.34 -5.77
N TYR A 11 -28.74 42.26 -5.31
CA TYR A 11 -27.33 41.96 -5.02
C TYR A 11 -27.18 40.93 -3.89
N LEU A 12 -27.99 41.02 -2.84
CA LEU A 12 -27.97 40.05 -1.74
C LEU A 12 -28.39 38.65 -2.20
N LEU A 13 -29.43 38.55 -3.03
CA LEU A 13 -29.88 37.27 -3.60
C LEU A 13 -28.80 36.65 -4.48
N ASN A 14 -28.21 37.44 -5.39
CA ASN A 14 -27.15 36.97 -6.28
C ASN A 14 -25.88 36.57 -5.51
N SER A 15 -25.53 37.30 -4.44
CA SER A 15 -24.41 36.95 -3.55
C SER A 15 -24.66 35.62 -2.82
N LYS A 16 -25.90 35.37 -2.38
CA LYS A 16 -26.27 34.11 -1.74
C LYS A 16 -26.18 32.94 -2.71
N GLU A 17 -26.74 33.07 -3.92
CA GLU A 17 -26.65 32.07 -4.98
C GLU A 17 -25.18 31.77 -5.36
N THR A 18 -24.38 32.82 -5.54
CA THR A 18 -22.95 32.68 -5.81
C THR A 18 -22.22 31.95 -4.68
N SER A 19 -22.57 32.22 -3.42
CA SER A 19 -21.98 31.54 -2.26
C SER A 19 -22.36 30.05 -2.21
N GLU A 20 -23.60 29.71 -2.57
CA GLU A 20 -24.06 28.32 -2.66
C GLU A 20 -23.31 27.56 -3.77
N VAL A 21 -23.11 28.19 -4.93
CA VAL A 21 -22.31 27.61 -6.02
C VAL A 21 -20.85 27.41 -5.61
N ILE A 22 -20.22 28.41 -4.96
CA ILE A 22 -18.84 28.29 -4.47
C ILE A 22 -18.72 27.16 -3.45
N ALA A 23 -19.66 27.04 -2.51
CA ALA A 23 -19.69 25.93 -1.55
C ALA A 23 -19.81 24.57 -2.25
N GLY A 24 -20.63 24.49 -3.30
CA GLY A 24 -20.75 23.29 -4.14
C GLY A 24 -19.43 22.90 -4.81
N ILE A 25 -18.72 23.86 -5.41
CA ILE A 25 -17.42 23.62 -6.06
C ILE A 25 -16.38 23.13 -5.05
N VAL A 26 -16.31 23.75 -3.86
CA VAL A 26 -15.36 23.33 -2.81
C VAL A 26 -15.64 21.90 -2.37
N ASN A 27 -16.90 21.56 -2.12
CA ASN A 27 -17.28 20.20 -1.75
C ASN A 27 -16.93 19.18 -2.85
N GLN A 28 -17.20 19.51 -4.11
CA GLN A 28 -16.87 18.64 -5.23
C GLN A 28 -15.35 18.46 -5.41
N GLY A 29 -14.57 19.53 -5.21
CA GLY A 29 -13.11 19.46 -5.16
C GLY A 29 -12.60 18.52 -4.07
N GLY A 30 -13.20 18.55 -2.88
CA GLY A 30 -12.90 17.62 -1.79
C GLY A 30 -13.19 16.16 -2.16
N GLN A 31 -14.35 15.88 -2.76
CA GLN A 31 -14.70 14.53 -3.22
C GLN A 31 -13.74 14.02 -4.30
N MET A 32 -13.32 14.87 -5.23
CA MET A 32 -12.31 14.53 -6.23
C MET A 32 -10.96 14.18 -5.60
N ALA A 33 -10.51 14.98 -4.61
CA ALA A 33 -9.25 14.72 -3.91
C ALA A 33 -9.28 13.35 -3.19
N LEU A 34 -10.39 13.01 -2.53
CA LEU A 34 -10.59 11.71 -1.89
C LEU A 34 -10.56 10.56 -2.91
N ALA A 35 -11.26 10.70 -4.03
CA ALA A 35 -11.29 9.67 -5.07
C ALA A 35 -9.88 9.42 -5.66
N ILE A 36 -9.12 10.49 -5.92
CA ILE A 36 -7.74 10.42 -6.40
C ILE A 36 -6.85 9.72 -5.35
N SER A 37 -6.97 10.11 -4.08
CA SER A 37 -6.19 9.50 -3.00
C SER A 37 -6.44 8.00 -2.88
N ARG A 38 -7.72 7.58 -2.92
CA ARG A 38 -8.10 6.15 -2.89
C ARG A 38 -7.57 5.38 -4.10
N ALA A 39 -7.66 5.95 -5.30
CA ALA A 39 -7.10 5.33 -6.51
C ALA A 39 -5.58 5.17 -6.43
N ALA A 40 -4.88 6.18 -5.90
CA ALA A 40 -3.43 6.15 -5.71
C ALA A 40 -3.00 5.15 -4.63
N HIS A 41 -3.81 4.99 -3.57
CA HIS A 41 -3.60 3.99 -2.53
C HIS A 41 -3.74 2.56 -3.09
N ALA A 42 -4.87 2.26 -3.75
CA ALA A 42 -5.12 0.96 -4.36
C ALA A 42 -4.03 0.60 -5.40
N SER A 43 -3.69 1.55 -6.28
CA SER A 43 -2.64 1.35 -7.29
C SER A 43 -1.27 1.07 -6.66
N PHE A 44 -0.95 1.71 -5.54
CA PHE A 44 0.28 1.44 -4.81
C PHE A 44 0.32 0.01 -4.26
N LEU A 45 -0.79 -0.44 -3.64
CA LEU A 45 -0.86 -1.80 -3.11
C LEU A 45 -0.74 -2.86 -4.21
N ASP A 46 -1.29 -2.61 -5.40
CA ASP A 46 -1.14 -3.52 -6.54
C ASP A 46 0.30 -3.58 -7.07
N ILE A 47 1.01 -2.44 -7.10
CA ILE A 47 2.45 -2.42 -7.42
C ILE A 47 3.23 -3.27 -6.41
N VAL A 48 2.93 -3.14 -5.12
CA VAL A 48 3.58 -3.94 -4.07
C VAL A 48 3.35 -5.43 -4.26
N LYS A 49 2.14 -5.87 -4.62
CA LYS A 49 1.86 -7.28 -4.91
C LYS A 49 2.70 -7.78 -6.09
N LEU A 50 2.84 -6.98 -7.14
CA LEU A 50 3.66 -7.31 -8.30
C LEU A 50 5.16 -7.37 -7.93
N ASP A 51 5.65 -6.45 -7.12
CA ASP A 51 7.04 -6.47 -6.63
C ASP A 51 7.35 -7.80 -5.89
N HIS A 52 6.45 -8.24 -5.01
CA HIS A 52 6.60 -9.53 -4.30
C HIS A 52 6.46 -10.74 -5.22
N PHE A 53 5.60 -10.66 -6.23
CA PHE A 53 5.49 -11.71 -7.24
C PHE A 53 6.80 -11.89 -8.03
N VAL A 54 7.39 -10.78 -8.48
CA VAL A 54 8.70 -10.78 -9.16
C VAL A 54 9.78 -11.31 -8.21
N PHE A 55 9.81 -10.85 -6.96
CA PHE A 55 10.75 -11.33 -5.94
C PHE A 55 10.70 -12.86 -5.79
N LYS A 56 9.51 -13.47 -5.68
CA LYS A 56 9.36 -14.93 -5.59
C LYS A 56 9.86 -15.66 -6.82
N ILE A 57 9.62 -15.12 -8.03
CA ILE A 57 10.15 -15.70 -9.27
C ILE A 57 11.68 -15.78 -9.21
N GLU A 58 12.36 -14.77 -8.68
CA GLU A 58 13.82 -14.82 -8.56
C GLU A 58 14.30 -15.95 -7.63
N ILE A 59 13.58 -16.17 -6.52
CA ILE A 59 13.87 -17.29 -5.60
C ILE A 59 13.64 -18.62 -6.29
N TYR A 60 12.54 -18.78 -7.05
CA TYR A 60 12.28 -19.99 -7.81
C TYR A 60 13.32 -20.25 -8.89
N GLN A 61 13.77 -19.20 -9.60
CA GLN A 61 14.85 -19.29 -10.57
C GLN A 61 16.15 -19.79 -9.93
N ALA A 62 16.42 -19.40 -8.68
CA ALA A 62 17.55 -19.93 -7.93
C ALA A 62 17.38 -21.41 -7.57
N LEU A 63 16.20 -21.81 -7.12
CA LEU A 63 15.88 -23.21 -6.79
C LEU A 63 16.07 -24.15 -7.99
N ILE A 64 15.70 -23.73 -9.19
CA ILE A 64 15.81 -24.54 -10.41
C ILE A 64 17.14 -24.35 -11.15
N GLY A 65 18.10 -23.62 -10.56
CA GLY A 65 19.44 -23.43 -11.10
C GLY A 65 19.53 -22.50 -12.32
N MET A 66 18.50 -21.70 -12.60
CA MET A 66 18.50 -20.70 -13.68
C MET A 66 19.23 -19.40 -13.28
N LYS A 67 19.29 -19.10 -11.98
CA LYS A 67 19.94 -17.90 -11.43
C LYS A 67 20.76 -18.31 -10.22
N HIS A 68 21.96 -17.75 -10.05
CA HIS A 68 22.67 -17.87 -8.77
C HIS A 68 22.40 -16.60 -7.96
N LEU A 69 21.93 -16.77 -6.72
CA LEU A 69 21.70 -15.70 -5.77
C LEU A 69 22.65 -15.88 -4.59
N SER A 70 23.10 -14.78 -4.02
CA SER A 70 23.80 -14.80 -2.72
C SER A 70 22.86 -14.33 -1.63
N ALA A 71 23.03 -14.86 -0.41
CA ALA A 71 22.18 -14.47 0.72
C ALA A 71 22.27 -12.95 1.04
N GLY A 72 23.41 -12.32 0.73
CA GLY A 72 23.60 -10.88 0.85
C GLY A 72 22.91 -10.04 -0.25
N SER A 73 22.53 -10.66 -1.37
CA SER A 73 21.75 -10.01 -2.45
C SER A 73 20.25 -10.01 -2.21
N ILE A 74 19.76 -10.79 -1.23
CA ILE A 74 18.36 -10.78 -0.85
C ILE A 74 18.05 -9.49 -0.10
N MET A 75 17.15 -8.70 -0.66
CA MET A 75 16.73 -7.42 -0.08
C MET A 75 16.13 -7.63 1.30
N ASP A 76 16.49 -6.76 2.24
CA ASP A 76 15.86 -6.72 3.56
C ASP A 76 14.43 -6.15 3.47
N HIS A 77 13.49 -6.74 4.21
CA HIS A 77 12.08 -6.36 4.19
C HIS A 77 11.83 -4.88 4.51
N ARG A 78 12.70 -4.19 5.28
CA ARG A 78 12.54 -2.76 5.57
C ARG A 78 12.94 -1.87 4.40
N HIS A 79 13.78 -2.39 3.50
CA HIS A 79 14.33 -1.64 2.38
C HIS A 79 13.59 -1.89 1.06
N CYS A 80 12.68 -2.87 1.01
CA CYS A 80 11.79 -3.02 -0.13
C CYS A 80 10.71 -1.92 -0.15
N ARG A 81 10.00 -1.78 -1.28
CA ARG A 81 8.95 -0.75 -1.44
C ARG A 81 7.87 -0.83 -0.36
N LEU A 82 7.42 -2.04 0.00
CA LEU A 82 6.45 -2.24 1.07
C LEU A 82 7.02 -1.83 2.43
N GLY A 83 8.29 -2.18 2.71
CA GLY A 83 8.98 -1.81 3.93
C GLY A 83 9.08 -0.30 4.09
N GLN A 84 9.58 0.38 3.07
CA GLN A 84 9.70 1.84 3.08
C GLN A 84 8.34 2.50 3.31
N TRP A 85 7.29 2.01 2.65
CA TRP A 85 5.94 2.51 2.83
C TRP A 85 5.36 2.23 4.23
N TYR A 86 5.64 1.06 4.80
CA TYR A 86 5.19 0.64 6.12
C TYR A 86 5.87 1.41 7.26
N TYR A 87 7.19 1.62 7.18
CA TYR A 87 7.96 2.19 8.28
C TYR A 87 8.08 3.72 8.21
N GLU A 88 8.20 4.29 6.99
CA GLU A 88 8.58 5.70 6.81
C GLU A 88 7.67 6.46 5.83
N GLY A 89 6.83 5.75 5.07
CA GLY A 89 5.99 6.32 4.03
C GLY A 89 4.55 6.57 4.46
N ARG A 90 3.66 6.73 3.47
CA ARG A 90 2.24 7.01 3.69
C ARG A 90 1.55 6.01 4.62
N GLY A 91 1.91 4.72 4.55
CA GLY A 91 1.33 3.69 5.41
C GLY A 91 1.54 4.00 6.90
N ALA A 92 2.74 4.44 7.27
CA ALA A 92 3.08 4.82 8.64
C ALA A 92 2.28 6.03 9.15
N HIS A 93 1.89 6.94 8.26
CA HIS A 93 1.15 8.15 8.64
C HIS A 93 -0.36 7.95 8.64
N GLU A 94 -0.86 7.29 7.59
CA GLU A 94 -2.29 7.13 7.31
C GLU A 94 -2.85 5.85 7.96
N CYS A 95 -2.16 4.72 7.82
CA CYS A 95 -2.71 3.41 8.22
C CYS A 95 -2.25 2.92 9.61
N GLN A 96 -1.49 3.69 10.39
CA GLN A 96 -0.92 3.23 11.67
C GLN A 96 -1.94 2.69 12.68
N ASP A 97 -3.17 3.20 12.63
CA ASP A 97 -4.25 2.81 13.54
C ASP A 97 -4.96 1.53 13.08
N SER A 98 -4.82 1.12 11.80
CA SER A 98 -5.41 -0.11 11.24
C SER A 98 -4.73 -1.36 11.80
N ASP A 99 -5.54 -2.31 12.26
CA ASP A 99 -5.05 -3.62 12.71
C ASP A 99 -4.59 -4.51 11.56
N VAL A 100 -5.20 -4.37 10.37
CA VAL A 100 -4.76 -5.05 9.14
C VAL A 100 -3.37 -4.57 8.77
N PHE A 101 -3.13 -3.25 8.83
CA PHE A 101 -1.82 -2.66 8.59
C PHE A 101 -0.76 -3.23 9.55
N LYS A 102 -1.02 -3.22 10.86
CA LYS A 102 -0.08 -3.76 11.86
C LYS A 102 0.26 -5.24 11.63
N LYS A 103 -0.73 -6.03 11.22
CA LYS A 103 -0.55 -7.47 10.94
C LYS A 103 0.39 -7.73 9.75
N LEU A 104 0.54 -6.81 8.80
CA LEU A 104 1.43 -6.99 7.64
C LEU A 104 2.90 -7.21 8.02
N GLN A 105 3.35 -6.63 9.12
CA GLN A 105 4.77 -6.61 9.47
C GLN A 105 5.39 -8.01 9.60
N PHE A 106 4.69 -8.90 10.31
CA PHE A 106 5.18 -10.24 10.60
C PHE A 106 5.34 -11.11 9.34
N PRO A 107 4.29 -11.37 8.53
CA PRO A 107 4.43 -12.21 7.35
C PRO A 107 5.35 -11.57 6.31
N HIS A 108 5.41 -10.23 6.21
CA HIS A 108 6.37 -9.55 5.35
C HIS A 108 7.83 -9.80 5.75
N ALA A 109 8.18 -9.64 7.04
CA ALA A 109 9.51 -9.96 7.53
C ALA A 109 9.84 -11.46 7.36
N LEU A 110 8.86 -12.33 7.62
CA LEU A 110 9.00 -13.77 7.47
C LEU A 110 9.34 -14.15 6.02
N LEU A 111 8.61 -13.64 5.03
CA LEU A 111 8.84 -13.90 3.60
C LEU A 111 10.29 -13.60 3.18
N HIS A 112 10.82 -12.44 3.55
CA HIS A 112 12.20 -12.07 3.23
C HIS A 112 13.22 -12.92 3.97
N SER A 113 12.96 -13.27 5.24
CA SER A 113 13.85 -14.14 6.02
C SER A 113 13.92 -15.56 5.43
N CYS A 114 12.78 -16.12 5.03
CA CYS A 114 12.72 -17.44 4.40
C CYS A 114 13.44 -17.44 3.04
N ALA A 115 13.25 -16.40 2.21
CA ALA A 115 13.99 -16.26 0.96
C ALA A 115 15.51 -16.28 1.17
N LYS A 116 16.00 -15.58 2.20
CA LYS A 116 17.43 -15.59 2.56
C LYS A 116 17.89 -16.98 3.01
N ASN A 117 17.11 -17.65 3.87
CA ASN A 117 17.43 -18.98 4.37
C ASN A 117 17.43 -20.03 3.24
N ILE A 118 16.53 -19.92 2.27
CA ILE A 118 16.48 -20.77 1.07
C ILE A 118 17.80 -20.67 0.32
N VAL A 119 18.26 -19.45 0.04
CA VAL A 119 19.52 -19.23 -0.69
C VAL A 119 20.72 -19.79 0.06
N MET A 120 20.80 -19.59 1.39
CA MET A 120 21.87 -20.17 2.21
C MET A 120 21.84 -21.70 2.20
N SER A 121 20.66 -22.30 2.30
CA SER A 121 20.49 -23.75 2.34
C SER A 121 20.77 -24.42 1.00
N LEU A 122 20.56 -23.71 -0.12
CA LEU A 122 20.95 -24.16 -1.45
C LEU A 122 22.48 -24.33 -1.56
N ASP A 123 23.25 -23.37 -1.01
CA ASP A 123 24.72 -23.44 -1.02
C ASP A 123 25.23 -24.62 -0.19
N GLU A 124 24.56 -24.91 0.93
CA GLU A 124 24.87 -26.04 1.83
C GLU A 124 24.31 -27.38 1.34
N ARG A 125 23.48 -27.38 0.27
CA ARG A 125 22.74 -28.53 -0.25
C ARG A 125 21.79 -29.18 0.78
N ASP A 126 21.28 -28.39 1.74
CA ASP A 126 20.25 -28.81 2.68
C ASP A 126 18.86 -28.66 2.06
N PHE A 127 18.49 -29.63 1.22
CA PHE A 127 17.21 -29.60 0.50
C PHE A 127 15.98 -29.75 1.41
N GLU A 128 16.14 -30.33 2.60
CA GLU A 128 15.03 -30.45 3.55
C GLU A 128 14.71 -29.08 4.16
N ASN A 129 15.74 -28.31 4.53
CA ASN A 129 15.53 -26.95 4.98
C ASN A 129 15.02 -26.04 3.86
N VAL A 130 15.53 -26.18 2.63
CA VAL A 130 14.99 -25.48 1.45
C VAL A 130 13.49 -25.71 1.31
N ARG A 131 13.03 -26.97 1.40
CA ARG A 131 11.61 -27.32 1.29
C ARG A 131 10.78 -26.65 2.40
N ASN A 132 11.26 -26.70 3.63
CA ASN A 132 10.56 -26.12 4.78
C ASN A 132 10.46 -24.59 4.71
N GLU A 133 11.54 -23.91 4.34
CA GLU A 133 11.55 -22.45 4.20
C GLU A 133 10.75 -21.99 2.97
N LEU A 134 10.75 -22.77 1.89
CA LEU A 134 9.89 -22.49 0.73
C LEU A 134 8.41 -22.51 1.08
N MET A 135 7.94 -23.53 1.82
CA MET A 135 6.54 -23.58 2.26
C MET A 135 6.17 -22.37 3.13
N LYS A 136 7.02 -22.01 4.11
CA LYS A 136 6.80 -20.82 4.95
C LYS A 136 6.76 -19.52 4.14
N MET A 137 7.64 -19.39 3.14
CA MET A 137 7.67 -18.24 2.25
C MET A 137 6.37 -18.12 1.44
N GLU A 138 5.85 -19.25 0.95
CA GLU A 138 4.57 -19.29 0.23
C GLU A 138 3.39 -18.91 1.12
N ASP A 139 3.30 -19.50 2.31
CA ASP A 139 2.23 -19.20 3.27
C ASP A 139 2.26 -17.71 3.67
N ALA A 140 3.44 -17.17 3.96
CA ALA A 140 3.62 -15.75 4.24
C ALA A 140 3.21 -14.87 3.04
N SER A 141 3.52 -15.29 1.81
CA SER A 141 3.10 -14.58 0.60
C SER A 141 1.58 -14.55 0.43
N ILE A 142 0.89 -15.64 0.76
CA ILE A 142 -0.57 -15.71 0.71
C ILE A 142 -1.16 -14.77 1.75
N GLU A 143 -0.63 -14.79 2.98
CA GLU A 143 -1.09 -13.92 4.07
C GLU A 143 -0.89 -12.43 3.74
N ILE A 144 0.28 -12.04 3.22
CA ILE A 144 0.54 -10.66 2.76
C ILE A 144 -0.49 -10.25 1.72
N ASN A 145 -0.74 -11.08 0.70
CA ASN A 145 -1.70 -10.73 -0.36
C ASN A 145 -3.13 -10.55 0.17
N ALA A 146 -3.55 -11.41 1.12
CA ALA A 146 -4.85 -11.27 1.77
C ALA A 146 -4.94 -9.97 2.56
N LEU A 147 -3.93 -9.66 3.40
CA LEU A 147 -3.89 -8.43 4.18
C LEU A 147 -3.83 -7.17 3.30
N LEU A 148 -3.09 -7.20 2.20
CA LEU A 148 -3.06 -6.08 1.23
C LEU A 148 -4.41 -5.91 0.52
N MET A 149 -5.16 -6.99 0.30
CA MET A 149 -6.51 -6.92 -0.27
C MET A 149 -7.51 -6.34 0.73
N ASP A 150 -7.43 -6.75 1.99
CA ASP A 150 -8.25 -6.18 3.06
C ASP A 150 -7.96 -4.69 3.24
N LEU A 151 -6.67 -4.31 3.26
CA LEU A 151 -6.24 -2.94 3.42
C LEU A 151 -6.66 -2.03 2.26
N ALA A 152 -6.71 -2.55 1.03
CA ALA A 152 -7.20 -1.81 -0.12
C ALA A 152 -8.68 -1.41 -0.01
N ASN A 153 -9.46 -2.15 0.81
CA ASN A 153 -10.87 -1.88 1.07
C ASN A 153 -11.08 -1.04 2.34
N GLU A 154 -10.06 -0.90 3.19
CA GLU A 154 -10.10 -0.03 4.36
C GLU A 154 -9.85 1.44 3.98
N ASN A 155 -10.45 2.35 4.76
CA ASN A 155 -10.23 3.78 4.60
C ASN A 155 -9.20 4.23 5.65
N CYS A 156 -7.92 4.24 5.28
CA CYS A 156 -6.85 4.70 6.17
C CYS A 156 -6.78 6.24 6.33
N LEU A 157 -7.54 7.01 5.55
CA LEU A 157 -7.47 8.46 5.64
C LEU A 157 -8.15 8.92 6.94
N LYS A 158 -7.41 9.67 7.77
CA LYS A 158 -8.01 10.38 8.91
C LYS A 158 -8.99 11.41 8.35
N ASN A 159 -10.23 11.35 8.82
CA ASN A 159 -11.19 12.42 8.60
C ASN A 159 -10.80 13.54 9.55
N ASP A 160 -10.02 14.51 9.07
CA ASP A 160 -9.82 15.79 9.76
C ASP A 160 -11.06 16.69 9.58
#